data_AF-A0A1L7CQG3-F1
#
_entry.id   AF-A0A1L7CQG3-F1
#
_cell.length_a   1.000
_cell.length_b   1.000
_cell.length_c   1.000
_cell.angle_alpha   90.00
_cell.angle_beta   90.00
_cell.angle_gamma   90.00
#
_symmetry.space_group_name_H-M   'P 1'
#
loop_
_entity.id
_entity.type
_entity.pdbx_description
1 polymer ?
#
loop_
_entity_poly.entity_id
_entity_poly.type
_entity_poly.pdbx_seq_one_letter_code
_entity_poly.pdbx_strand_id
1 'polypeptide(L)'
;MSPGERAAIADPRAWRPGPVPPYRAWWLLAGLLALTLIVPFVLDLVLPEADADDEVVLSAEGFDWELPVEDPATGETMICAADMESLSGAAYNCGGARIDALAAEGYRDADRSVRRAMRALSQAAVSDFADVEVHWDGRVGVAVSPEEPVIGVAMIDPDARGGGAGADDPDPMLVAVVEGDDAARLVAPVWRALGGGEIPAEARALLSTAGRPEVGRGGEDAGQPGRPDRSEVPDIPDLSDHWGSFYDAAGAGVRHAGVNRAGVNRAGTAAVAGEVRA
;
A
#
# COMPACT_ATOMS: atom_id res chain seq x y z
N MET A 1 65.77 -3.01 -24.22
CA MET A 1 64.60 -3.85 -23.90
C MET A 1 65.03 -5.30 -23.93
N SER A 2 65.20 -5.88 -22.75
CA SER A 2 65.74 -7.22 -22.54
C SER A 2 64.64 -8.27 -22.79
N PRO A 3 64.98 -9.46 -23.32
CA PRO A 3 64.05 -10.57 -23.54
C PRO A 3 63.40 -11.15 -22.26
N GLY A 4 63.59 -10.53 -21.09
CA GLY A 4 63.00 -10.96 -19.81
C GLY A 4 61.60 -10.39 -19.49
N GLU A 5 61.11 -9.39 -20.21
CA GLU A 5 59.86 -8.69 -19.84
C GLU A 5 58.58 -9.22 -20.53
N ARG A 6 58.69 -10.25 -21.38
CA ARG A 6 57.53 -10.86 -22.08
C ARG A 6 56.95 -12.10 -21.39
N ALA A 7 57.38 -12.42 -20.17
CA ALA A 7 56.96 -13.63 -19.46
C ALA A 7 55.94 -13.38 -18.33
N ALA A 8 55.36 -12.19 -18.22
CA ALA A 8 54.30 -11.87 -17.25
C ALA A 8 52.89 -12.03 -17.83
N ILE A 9 52.72 -12.84 -18.89
CA ILE A 9 51.40 -13.21 -19.40
C ILE A 9 51.08 -14.59 -18.85
N ALA A 10 50.23 -14.58 -17.83
CA ALA A 10 49.39 -15.67 -17.35
C ALA A 10 50.11 -17.00 -17.10
N ASP A 11 50.45 -17.27 -15.83
CA ASP A 11 50.53 -18.67 -15.38
C ASP A 11 49.08 -19.18 -15.19
N PRO A 12 48.53 -20.02 -16.10
CA PRO A 12 47.20 -20.57 -15.95
C PRO A 12 47.10 -21.55 -14.76
N ARG A 13 48.21 -21.84 -14.07
CA ARG A 13 48.28 -22.76 -12.93
C ARG A 13 48.14 -22.07 -11.57
N ALA A 14 48.01 -20.74 -11.54
CA ALA A 14 47.81 -20.01 -10.29
C ALA A 14 46.39 -20.19 -9.69
N TRP A 15 45.43 -20.70 -10.48
CA TRP A 15 44.12 -21.07 -9.97
C TRP A 15 44.10 -22.56 -9.61
N ARG A 16 44.50 -22.88 -8.37
CA ARG A 16 44.13 -24.17 -7.77
C ARG A 16 42.75 -23.99 -7.15
N PRO A 17 41.69 -24.63 -7.67
CA PRO A 17 40.44 -24.69 -6.90
C PRO A 17 40.77 -25.27 -5.54
N GLY A 18 40.38 -24.56 -4.47
CA GLY A 18 40.48 -25.09 -3.11
C GLY A 18 39.75 -26.43 -3.00
N PRO A 19 40.02 -27.23 -1.95
CA PRO A 19 39.35 -28.51 -1.75
C PRO A 19 37.84 -28.32 -1.87
N VAL A 20 37.22 -29.01 -2.84
CA VAL A 20 35.78 -28.97 -3.04
C VAL A 20 35.14 -29.47 -1.75
N PRO A 21 34.23 -28.70 -1.11
CA PRO A 21 33.60 -29.15 0.12
C PRO A 21 32.99 -30.54 -0.09
N PRO A 22 33.19 -31.49 0.84
CA PRO A 22 32.60 -32.80 0.71
C PRO A 22 31.07 -32.66 0.58
N TYR A 23 30.43 -33.52 -0.22
CA TYR A 23 28.97 -33.48 -0.44
C TYR A 23 28.14 -33.38 0.86
N ARG A 24 28.66 -33.93 1.96
CA ARG A 24 28.07 -33.83 3.31
C ARG A 24 28.04 -32.41 3.85
N ALA A 25 29.07 -31.60 3.60
CA ALA A 25 29.13 -30.21 4.01
C ALA A 25 28.06 -29.36 3.30
N TRP A 26 27.78 -29.65 2.02
CA TRP A 26 26.70 -29.01 1.28
C TRP A 26 25.32 -29.35 1.85
N TRP A 27 25.07 -30.61 2.21
CA TRP A 27 23.83 -31.02 2.85
C TRP A 27 23.63 -30.40 4.24
N LEU A 28 24.70 -30.27 5.02
CA LEU A 28 24.65 -29.59 6.31
C LEU A 28 24.34 -28.10 6.15
N LEU A 29 24.96 -27.43 5.18
CA LEU A 29 24.70 -26.03 4.90
C LEU A 29 23.27 -25.81 4.38
N ALA A 30 22.79 -26.67 3.48
CA ALA A 30 21.41 -26.65 3.00
C ALA A 30 20.41 -26.91 4.13
N GLY A 31 20.69 -27.86 5.02
CA GLY A 31 19.85 -28.14 6.19
C GLY A 31 19.82 -26.99 7.18
N LEU A 32 20.97 -26.35 7.45
CA LEU A 32 21.05 -25.17 8.30
C LEU A 32 20.28 -23.98 7.70
N LEU A 33 20.44 -23.76 6.40
CA LEU A 33 19.71 -22.72 5.67
C LEU A 33 18.21 -22.97 5.71
N ALA A 34 17.78 -24.21 5.43
CA ALA A 34 16.38 -24.61 5.52
C ALA A 34 15.82 -24.41 6.93
N LEU A 35 16.58 -24.79 7.97
CA LEU A 35 16.19 -24.54 9.36
C LEU A 35 16.01 -23.04 9.62
N THR A 36 16.96 -22.22 9.17
CA THR A 36 16.93 -20.76 9.38
C THR A 36 15.73 -20.13 8.66
N LEU A 37 15.33 -20.66 7.50
CA LEU A 37 14.16 -20.22 6.76
C LEU A 37 12.83 -20.74 7.33
N ILE A 38 12.83 -21.91 7.99
CA ILE A 38 11.63 -22.48 8.63
C ILE A 38 11.33 -21.80 9.97
N VAL A 39 12.36 -21.39 10.71
CA VAL A 39 12.21 -20.71 12.01
C VAL A 39 11.20 -19.55 11.98
N PRO A 40 11.26 -18.56 11.06
CA PRO A 40 10.28 -17.48 11.04
C PRO A 40 8.85 -17.98 10.80
N PHE A 41 8.64 -18.96 9.93
CA PHE A 41 7.32 -19.54 9.67
C PHE A 41 6.75 -20.28 10.89
N VAL A 42 7.61 -20.97 11.65
CA VAL A 42 7.19 -21.61 12.91
C VAL A 42 6.91 -20.58 14.00
N LEU A 43 7.69 -19.49 14.05
CA LEU A 43 7.46 -18.39 14.98
C LEU A 43 6.12 -17.71 14.70
N ASP A 44 5.80 -17.46 13.43
CA ASP A 44 4.53 -16.89 12.97
C ASP A 44 3.31 -17.75 13.39
N LEU A 45 3.45 -19.08 13.33
CA LEU A 45 2.41 -20.02 13.77
C LEU A 45 2.21 -20.08 15.30
N VAL A 46 3.21 -19.70 16.09
CA VAL A 46 3.22 -19.91 17.55
C VAL A 46 3.03 -18.60 18.31
N LEU A 47 3.52 -17.48 17.76
CA LEU A 47 3.30 -16.16 18.32
C LEU A 47 1.89 -15.73 17.94
N PRO A 48 1.01 -15.45 18.92
CA PRO A 48 -0.21 -14.72 18.60
C PRO A 48 0.21 -13.38 17.99
N GLU A 49 -0.48 -12.96 16.93
CA GLU A 49 -0.40 -11.60 16.42
C GLU A 49 -0.67 -10.67 17.61
N ALA A 50 0.39 -10.03 18.09
CA ALA A 50 0.29 -9.03 19.13
C ALA A 50 -0.06 -7.75 18.40
N ASP A 51 -1.35 -7.61 18.11
CA ASP A 51 -1.94 -6.33 17.76
C ASP A 51 -1.57 -5.34 18.87
N ALA A 52 -0.70 -4.38 18.53
CA ALA A 52 -0.37 -3.32 19.46
C ALA A 52 -1.60 -2.42 19.54
N ASP A 53 -2.37 -2.55 20.62
CA ASP A 53 -3.44 -1.63 20.94
C ASP A 53 -2.86 -0.21 21.03
N ASP A 54 -3.39 0.70 20.22
CA ASP A 54 -2.97 2.09 20.16
C ASP A 54 -4.19 3.03 20.12
N GLU A 55 -3.97 4.28 20.49
CA GLU A 55 -4.98 5.33 20.39
C GLU A 55 -5.28 5.62 18.92
N VAL A 56 -6.56 5.59 18.55
CA VAL A 56 -6.97 5.90 17.17
C VAL A 56 -6.83 7.39 16.94
N VAL A 57 -5.77 7.78 16.23
CA VAL A 57 -5.52 9.15 15.80
C VAL A 57 -5.53 9.20 14.28
N LEU A 58 -6.42 10.00 13.70
CA LEU A 58 -6.41 10.30 12.28
C LEU A 58 -5.30 11.32 12.02
N SER A 59 -4.31 10.89 11.25
CA SER A 59 -3.17 11.69 10.85
C SER A 59 -2.81 11.37 9.40
N ALA A 60 -1.94 12.19 8.82
CA ALA A 60 -1.36 11.89 7.53
C ALA A 60 0.09 12.34 7.46
N GLU A 61 0.93 11.56 6.79
CA GLU A 61 2.33 11.89 6.61
C GLU A 61 2.49 13.25 5.90
N GLY A 62 3.36 14.10 6.45
CA GLY A 62 3.63 15.44 5.90
C GLY A 62 2.68 16.54 6.37
N PHE A 63 1.72 16.22 7.24
CA PHE A 63 0.76 17.15 7.85
C PHE A 63 0.84 17.14 9.37
N ASP A 64 0.42 18.25 9.99
CA ASP A 64 0.34 18.41 11.46
C ASP A 64 -1.00 17.98 12.06
N TRP A 65 -1.79 17.20 11.33
CA TRP A 65 -3.06 16.67 11.82
C TRP A 65 -2.85 15.52 12.79
N GLU A 66 -3.34 15.70 14.01
CA GLU A 66 -3.50 14.66 15.02
C GLU A 66 -4.92 14.76 15.57
N LEU A 67 -5.85 14.02 14.96
CA LEU A 67 -7.27 14.06 15.29
C LEU A 67 -7.68 12.78 16.02
N PRO A 68 -7.73 12.77 17.36
CA PRO A 68 -8.14 11.60 18.11
C PRO A 68 -9.60 11.26 17.83
N VAL A 69 -9.88 9.98 17.64
CA VAL A 69 -11.25 9.46 17.47
C VAL A 69 -11.77 9.04 18.84
N GLU A 70 -12.87 9.64 19.29
CA GLU A 70 -13.47 9.31 20.58
C GLU A 70 -14.42 8.09 20.47
N ASP A 71 -14.39 7.22 21.47
CA ASP A 71 -15.37 6.16 21.63
C ASP A 71 -16.72 6.78 22.05
N PRO A 72 -17.81 6.53 21.32
CA PRO A 72 -19.11 7.13 21.62
C PRO A 72 -19.76 6.64 22.93
N ALA A 73 -19.33 5.49 23.46
CA ALA A 73 -19.84 4.90 24.70
C ALA A 73 -19.12 5.45 25.95
N THR A 74 -17.81 5.69 25.86
CA THR A 74 -17.00 6.15 27.00
C THR A 74 -16.69 7.64 26.96
N GLY A 75 -16.63 8.24 25.77
CA GLY A 75 -16.14 9.61 25.55
C GLY A 75 -14.62 9.76 25.72
N GLU A 76 -13.89 8.65 25.81
CA GLU A 76 -12.42 8.61 25.83
C GLU A 76 -11.89 8.33 24.41
N THR A 77 -10.59 8.53 24.16
CA THR A 77 -9.97 8.14 22.89
C THR A 77 -10.17 6.64 22.66
N MET A 78 -10.63 6.30 21.46
CA MET A 78 -10.84 4.93 21.02
C MET A 78 -9.48 4.21 20.95
N ILE A 79 -9.44 2.96 21.42
CA ILE A 79 -8.25 2.13 21.39
C ILE A 79 -8.53 0.96 20.44
N CYS A 80 -7.67 0.79 19.45
CA CYS A 80 -7.76 -0.27 18.45
C CYS A 80 -6.38 -0.84 18.14
N ALA A 81 -6.36 -2.02 17.54
CA ALA A 81 -5.13 -2.64 17.07
C ALA A 81 -4.52 -1.81 15.93
N ALA A 82 -3.28 -1.32 16.07
CA ALA A 82 -2.61 -0.62 14.97
C ALA A 82 -2.29 -1.58 13.81
N ASP A 83 -2.66 -1.19 12.59
CA ASP A 83 -2.40 -1.95 11.37
C ASP A 83 -1.04 -1.56 10.77
N MET A 84 -0.03 -2.37 11.06
CA MET A 84 1.35 -2.16 10.62
C MET A 84 1.58 -2.45 9.14
N GLU A 85 0.60 -3.05 8.44
CA GLU A 85 0.70 -3.35 7.02
C GLU A 85 0.19 -2.20 6.14
N SER A 86 -0.47 -1.20 6.73
CA SER A 86 -0.97 -0.07 5.97
C SER A 86 0.15 0.81 5.42
N LEU A 87 0.00 1.19 4.15
CA LEU A 87 0.90 2.09 3.46
C LEU A 87 0.76 3.55 3.90
N SER A 88 -0.35 3.91 4.56
CA SER A 88 -0.59 5.29 5.02
C SER A 88 0.11 5.61 6.33
N GLY A 89 0.48 4.58 7.10
CA GLY A 89 1.00 4.71 8.45
C GLY A 89 -0.04 5.13 9.51
N ALA A 90 -1.31 5.28 9.14
CA ALA A 90 -2.40 5.69 10.02
C ALA A 90 -3.62 4.78 9.84
N ALA A 91 -3.43 3.49 10.15
CA ALA A 91 -4.49 2.49 10.04
C ALA A 91 -4.66 1.69 11.34
N TYR A 92 -5.91 1.34 11.63
CA TYR A 92 -6.32 0.71 12.88
C TYR A 92 -7.43 -0.31 12.62
N ASN A 93 -7.31 -1.49 13.24
CA ASN A 93 -8.30 -2.56 13.24
C ASN A 93 -9.15 -2.48 14.52
N CYS A 94 -10.41 -2.07 14.35
CA CYS A 94 -11.35 -1.76 15.43
C CYS A 94 -12.47 -2.81 15.54
N GLY A 95 -12.11 -4.10 15.55
CA GLY A 95 -13.05 -5.20 15.79
C GLY A 95 -14.18 -5.30 14.76
N GLY A 96 -13.89 -5.90 13.60
CA GLY A 96 -14.86 -6.07 12.51
C GLY A 96 -14.93 -4.91 11.53
N ALA A 97 -14.13 -3.86 11.76
CA ALA A 97 -13.89 -2.79 10.82
C ALA A 97 -12.44 -2.27 10.93
N ARG A 98 -11.93 -1.73 9.84
CA ARG A 98 -10.63 -1.08 9.73
C ARG A 98 -10.84 0.39 9.40
N ILE A 99 -10.07 1.26 10.04
CA ILE A 99 -9.98 2.69 9.75
C ILE A 99 -8.60 2.93 9.15
N ASP A 100 -8.51 3.66 8.04
CA ASP A 100 -7.25 4.02 7.41
C ASP A 100 -7.33 5.47 6.90
N ALA A 101 -6.32 6.31 7.13
CA ALA A 101 -6.35 7.72 6.76
C ALA A 101 -5.18 8.15 5.89
N LEU A 102 -5.44 9.01 4.90
CA LEU A 102 -4.40 9.63 4.07
C LEU A 102 -4.69 11.10 3.76
N ALA A 103 -3.64 11.85 3.45
CA ALA A 103 -3.77 13.21 2.91
C ALA A 103 -3.86 13.19 1.38
N ALA A 104 -4.68 14.10 0.84
CA ALA A 104 -4.75 14.43 -0.57
C ALA A 104 -4.38 15.90 -0.78
N GLU A 105 -3.39 16.12 -1.66
CA GLU A 105 -2.92 17.44 -2.09
C GLU A 105 -3.15 17.63 -3.59
N GLY A 106 -3.14 18.89 -4.05
CA GLY A 106 -3.11 19.21 -5.49
C GLY A 106 -4.30 18.68 -6.29
N TYR A 107 -5.41 18.35 -5.62
CA TYR A 107 -6.62 17.87 -6.26
C TYR A 107 -7.42 18.96 -6.98
N ARG A 108 -8.02 18.61 -8.10
CA ARG A 108 -8.89 19.55 -8.86
C ARG A 108 -10.37 19.40 -8.52
N ASP A 109 -10.71 18.29 -7.88
CA ASP A 109 -12.06 17.79 -7.68
C ASP A 109 -12.05 16.99 -6.37
N ALA A 110 -12.74 17.50 -5.36
CA ALA A 110 -12.73 16.94 -4.01
C ALA A 110 -13.39 15.55 -4.01
N ASP A 111 -14.58 15.42 -4.60
CA ASP A 111 -15.34 14.17 -4.70
C ASP A 111 -14.51 13.06 -5.35
N ARG A 112 -13.88 13.39 -6.48
CA ARG A 112 -13.00 12.43 -7.17
C ARG A 112 -11.83 12.01 -6.30
N SER A 113 -11.33 12.90 -5.45
CA SER A 113 -10.19 12.63 -4.59
C SER A 113 -10.58 11.74 -3.42
N VAL A 114 -11.78 11.95 -2.83
CA VAL A 114 -12.37 11.02 -1.85
C VAL A 114 -12.55 9.64 -2.46
N ARG A 115 -13.14 9.52 -3.65
CA ARG A 115 -13.32 8.22 -4.35
C ARG A 115 -11.99 7.53 -4.64
N ARG A 116 -10.95 8.30 -4.99
CA ARG A 116 -9.60 7.78 -5.21
C ARG A 116 -8.97 7.28 -3.91
N ALA A 117 -9.14 8.01 -2.81
CA ALA A 117 -8.67 7.58 -1.50
C ALA A 117 -9.38 6.28 -1.07
N MET A 118 -10.71 6.21 -1.22
CA MET A 118 -11.47 4.97 -1.01
C MET A 118 -10.91 3.82 -1.83
N ARG A 119 -10.62 4.03 -3.13
CA ARG A 119 -10.00 3.01 -3.98
C ARG A 119 -8.60 2.61 -3.53
N ALA A 120 -7.81 3.56 -3.04
CA ALA A 120 -6.43 3.32 -2.66
C ALA A 120 -6.30 2.58 -1.32
N LEU A 121 -7.20 2.88 -0.37
CA LEU A 121 -7.16 2.33 0.98
C LEU A 121 -8.04 1.08 1.17
N SER A 122 -9.06 0.90 0.33
CA SER A 122 -9.95 -0.26 0.38
C SER A 122 -9.22 -1.55 0.03
N GLN A 123 -9.43 -2.59 0.83
CA GLN A 123 -8.99 -3.96 0.55
C GLN A 123 -10.05 -4.79 -0.19
N ALA A 124 -11.26 -4.25 -0.36
CA ALA A 124 -12.35 -4.93 -1.06
C ALA A 124 -11.99 -5.35 -2.50
N ALA A 125 -12.47 -6.51 -2.91
CA ALA A 125 -12.14 -7.15 -4.20
C ALA A 125 -12.73 -6.40 -5.42
N VAL A 126 -13.80 -5.62 -5.23
CA VAL A 126 -14.42 -4.78 -6.25
C VAL A 126 -14.31 -3.33 -5.78
N SER A 127 -13.49 -2.54 -6.47
CA SER A 127 -13.08 -1.20 -6.02
C SER A 127 -13.58 -0.07 -6.92
N ASP A 128 -14.73 -0.26 -7.57
CA ASP A 128 -15.31 0.80 -8.39
C ASP A 128 -16.14 1.79 -7.59
N PHE A 129 -15.45 2.77 -7.02
CA PHE A 129 -16.07 3.90 -6.34
C PHE A 129 -16.43 5.05 -7.31
N ALA A 130 -16.40 4.86 -8.63
CA ALA A 130 -16.57 5.94 -9.60
C ALA A 130 -17.90 6.69 -9.46
N ASP A 131 -18.98 5.99 -9.08
CA ASP A 131 -20.33 6.53 -9.00
C ASP A 131 -20.79 6.85 -7.57
N VAL A 132 -19.90 6.70 -6.56
CA VAL A 132 -20.24 6.97 -5.16
C VAL A 132 -20.42 8.46 -4.91
N GLU A 133 -21.62 8.90 -4.61
CA GLU A 133 -21.89 10.31 -4.27
C GLU A 133 -21.22 10.71 -2.96
N VAL A 134 -20.66 11.92 -2.92
CA VAL A 134 -20.05 12.49 -1.71
C VAL A 134 -20.98 13.58 -1.19
N HIS A 135 -21.50 13.36 0.01
CA HIS A 135 -22.40 14.30 0.68
C HIS A 135 -21.58 15.21 1.59
N TRP A 136 -21.42 16.48 1.18
CA TRP A 136 -20.68 17.50 1.92
C TRP A 136 -21.57 18.28 2.89
N ASP A 137 -21.06 18.51 4.10
CA ASP A 137 -21.55 19.49 5.07
C ASP A 137 -20.41 20.46 5.42
N GLY A 138 -20.42 21.62 4.75
CA GLY A 138 -19.35 22.60 4.87
C GLY A 138 -18.01 22.06 4.38
N ARG A 139 -17.09 21.78 5.30
CA ARG A 139 -15.72 21.30 5.01
C ARG A 139 -15.56 19.78 5.16
N VAL A 140 -16.58 19.09 5.66
CA VAL A 140 -16.54 17.65 5.93
C VAL A 140 -17.46 16.95 4.95
N GLY A 141 -17.00 15.83 4.38
CA GLY A 141 -17.74 15.07 3.38
C GLY A 141 -17.81 13.60 3.75
N VAL A 142 -18.88 12.92 3.36
CA VAL A 142 -19.04 11.48 3.56
C VAL A 142 -19.48 10.81 2.26
N ALA A 143 -18.83 9.71 1.92
CA ALA A 143 -19.05 8.92 0.73
C ALA A 143 -19.35 7.47 1.16
N VAL A 144 -20.54 6.97 0.87
CA VAL A 144 -20.98 5.63 1.30
C VAL A 144 -21.08 4.74 0.07
N SER A 145 -20.28 3.68 0.01
CA SER A 145 -20.45 2.69 -1.05
C SER A 145 -21.78 1.92 -0.83
N PRO A 146 -22.64 1.82 -1.86
CA PRO A 146 -23.86 1.02 -1.76
C PRO A 146 -23.61 -0.48 -1.98
N GLU A 147 -22.47 -0.84 -2.57
CA GLU A 147 -22.16 -2.23 -2.96
C GLU A 147 -21.22 -2.93 -1.99
N GLU A 148 -20.37 -2.15 -1.31
CA GLU A 148 -19.32 -2.65 -0.43
C GLU A 148 -19.43 -1.97 0.95
N PRO A 149 -19.02 -2.63 2.04
CA PRO A 149 -19.03 -2.04 3.37
C PRO A 149 -17.84 -1.08 3.55
N VAL A 150 -17.69 -0.11 2.64
CA VAL A 150 -16.60 0.87 2.58
C VAL A 150 -17.18 2.28 2.60
N ILE A 151 -16.74 3.09 3.55
CA ILE A 151 -17.24 4.45 3.76
C ILE A 151 -16.04 5.40 3.85
N GLY A 152 -15.99 6.38 2.96
CA GLY A 152 -15.02 7.47 3.01
C GLY A 152 -15.57 8.65 3.81
N VAL A 153 -14.76 9.22 4.69
CA VAL A 153 -15.04 10.47 5.40
C VAL A 153 -13.87 11.40 5.17
N ALA A 154 -14.14 12.64 4.76
CA ALA A 154 -13.12 13.59 4.37
C ALA A 154 -13.30 14.92 5.08
N MET A 155 -12.19 15.62 5.31
CA MET A 155 -12.15 16.99 5.79
C MET A 155 -11.20 17.81 4.93
N ILE A 156 -11.64 18.99 4.50
CA ILE A 156 -10.78 20.00 3.87
C ILE A 156 -10.37 21.00 4.94
N ASP A 157 -9.06 21.14 5.17
CA ASP A 157 -8.53 22.04 6.19
C ASP A 157 -7.62 23.12 5.58
N PRO A 158 -8.13 24.36 5.40
CA PRO A 158 -7.35 25.46 4.83
C PRO A 158 -6.23 25.95 5.76
N ASP A 159 -6.27 25.60 7.05
CA ASP A 159 -5.30 26.05 8.04
C ASP A 159 -4.19 25.01 8.32
N ALA A 160 -4.27 23.84 7.68
CA ALA A 160 -3.33 22.76 7.88
C ALA A 160 -1.91 23.20 7.53
N ARG A 161 -0.94 22.90 8.41
CA ARG A 161 0.47 23.17 8.15
C ARG A 161 1.13 21.89 7.68
N GLY A 162 1.38 21.81 6.39
CA GLY A 162 1.92 20.61 5.79
C GLY A 162 1.64 20.59 4.31
N GLY A 163 2.36 19.73 3.61
CA GLY A 163 2.27 19.64 2.15
C GLY A 163 2.98 20.78 1.42
N GLY A 164 3.58 20.44 0.28
CA GLY A 164 4.35 21.38 -0.54
C GLY A 164 3.47 22.32 -1.38
N ALA A 165 2.21 22.49 -1.00
CA ALA A 165 1.19 23.17 -1.77
C ALA A 165 1.53 24.66 -1.93
N GLY A 166 1.69 25.11 -3.17
CA GLY A 166 1.86 26.53 -3.47
C GLY A 166 0.59 27.32 -3.16
N ALA A 167 0.67 28.65 -3.13
CA ALA A 167 -0.49 29.51 -2.81
C ALA A 167 -1.70 29.37 -3.75
N ASP A 168 -1.53 28.71 -4.91
CA ASP A 168 -2.58 28.44 -5.90
C ASP A 168 -3.08 26.98 -5.87
N ASP A 169 -2.52 26.13 -5.00
CA ASP A 169 -2.97 24.76 -4.83
C ASP A 169 -4.24 24.71 -3.97
N PRO A 170 -5.12 23.71 -4.18
CA PRO A 170 -6.27 23.50 -3.31
C PRO A 170 -5.83 23.29 -1.85
N ASP A 171 -6.69 23.68 -0.93
CA ASP A 171 -6.53 23.37 0.48
C ASP A 171 -6.34 21.85 0.67
N PRO A 172 -5.45 21.41 1.57
CA PRO A 172 -5.20 20.01 1.78
C PRO A 172 -6.42 19.31 2.39
N MET A 173 -6.59 18.03 2.05
CA MET A 173 -7.72 17.23 2.48
C MET A 173 -7.24 15.97 3.19
N LEU A 174 -7.76 15.71 4.39
CA LEU A 174 -7.61 14.42 5.06
C LEU A 174 -8.79 13.53 4.67
N VAL A 175 -8.52 12.29 4.28
CA VAL A 175 -9.56 11.30 3.99
C VAL A 175 -9.32 10.07 4.84
N ALA A 176 -10.29 9.75 5.71
CA ALA A 176 -10.37 8.50 6.44
C ALA A 176 -11.32 7.54 5.72
N VAL A 177 -10.90 6.31 5.52
CA VAL A 177 -11.69 5.23 4.93
C VAL A 177 -11.96 4.21 6.02
N VAL A 178 -13.24 3.92 6.24
CA VAL A 178 -13.71 2.92 7.19
C VAL A 178 -14.28 1.76 6.39
N GLU A 179 -13.73 0.56 6.55
CA GLU A 179 -14.19 -0.63 5.85
C GLU A 179 -14.49 -1.79 6.80
N GLY A 180 -15.43 -2.67 6.44
CA GLY A 180 -15.78 -3.88 7.18
C GLY A 180 -17.23 -3.89 7.71
N ASP A 181 -17.64 -5.03 8.26
CA ASP A 181 -19.04 -5.28 8.65
C ASP A 181 -19.57 -4.29 9.69
N ASP A 182 -18.71 -3.77 10.55
CA ASP A 182 -19.05 -2.78 11.57
C ASP A 182 -18.69 -1.33 11.18
N ALA A 183 -18.32 -1.09 9.91
CA ALA A 183 -17.90 0.24 9.44
C ALA A 183 -18.93 1.33 9.71
N ALA A 184 -20.22 1.03 9.53
CA ALA A 184 -21.30 1.99 9.80
C ALA A 184 -21.35 2.49 11.26
N ARG A 185 -20.84 1.70 12.23
CA ARG A 185 -20.78 2.12 13.65
C ARG A 185 -19.63 3.10 13.91
N LEU A 186 -18.51 2.94 13.20
CA LEU A 186 -17.31 3.75 13.37
C LEU A 186 -17.32 5.05 12.58
N VAL A 187 -18.20 5.18 11.58
CA VAL A 187 -18.31 6.42 10.78
C VAL A 187 -18.73 7.62 11.62
N ALA A 188 -19.62 7.45 12.59
CA ALA A 188 -20.06 8.57 13.43
C ALA A 188 -18.94 9.18 14.29
N PRO A 189 -18.13 8.40 15.03
CA PRO A 189 -16.99 8.97 15.75
C PRO A 189 -15.91 9.55 14.81
N VAL A 190 -15.61 8.90 13.68
CA VAL A 190 -14.67 9.45 12.67
C VAL A 190 -15.17 10.78 12.10
N TRP A 191 -16.45 10.88 11.76
CA TRP A 191 -17.09 12.11 11.28
C TRP A 191 -16.96 13.27 12.28
N ARG A 192 -17.15 12.99 13.58
CA ARG A 192 -16.98 14.01 14.63
C ARG A 192 -15.52 14.40 14.84
N ALA A 193 -14.59 13.46 14.78
CA ALA A 193 -13.15 13.74 14.89
C ALA A 193 -12.69 14.71 13.80
N LEU A 194 -13.28 14.60 12.60
CA LEU A 194 -13.07 15.51 11.47
C LEU A 194 -13.84 16.84 11.58
N GLY A 195 -14.48 17.11 12.71
CA GLY A 195 -15.23 18.35 12.97
C GLY A 195 -16.64 18.37 12.39
N GLY A 196 -17.15 17.24 11.93
CA GLY A 196 -18.52 17.10 11.43
C GLY A 196 -19.56 17.20 12.54
N GLY A 197 -20.69 17.84 12.24
CA GLY A 197 -21.85 17.93 13.12
C GLY A 197 -22.74 16.69 13.02
N GLU A 198 -23.98 16.88 12.59
CA GLU A 198 -24.84 15.75 12.22
C GLU A 198 -24.51 15.25 10.81
N ILE A 199 -24.34 13.93 10.65
CA ILE A 199 -24.16 13.33 9.32
C ILE A 199 -25.36 13.68 8.43
N PRO A 200 -25.16 14.14 7.18
CA PRO A 200 -26.23 14.45 6.23
C PRO A 200 -27.29 13.32 6.15
N ALA A 201 -28.56 13.70 6.02
CA ALA A 201 -29.68 12.76 6.08
C ALA A 201 -29.61 11.69 4.97
N GLU A 202 -29.13 12.10 3.80
CA GLU A 202 -28.91 11.26 2.62
C GLU A 202 -27.87 10.17 2.92
N ALA A 203 -26.71 10.56 3.44
CA ALA A 203 -25.67 9.61 3.85
C ALA A 203 -26.13 8.70 4.99
N ARG A 204 -26.87 9.24 5.97
CA ARG A 204 -27.43 8.47 7.09
C ARG A 204 -28.40 7.39 6.63
N ALA A 205 -29.19 7.67 5.59
CA ALA A 205 -30.06 6.66 4.99
C ALA A 205 -29.25 5.52 4.37
N LEU A 206 -28.16 5.82 3.66
CA LEU A 206 -27.26 4.83 3.06
C LEU A 206 -26.54 3.98 4.11
N LEU A 207 -26.06 4.60 5.20
CA LEU A 207 -25.43 3.88 6.32
C LEU A 207 -26.38 2.87 6.97
N SER A 208 -27.67 3.21 7.06
CA SER A 208 -28.69 2.32 7.63
C SER A 208 -28.99 1.09 6.75
N THR A 209 -28.68 1.17 5.45
CA THR A 209 -28.79 0.05 4.51
C THR A 209 -27.49 -0.75 4.39
N ALA A 210 -26.33 -0.09 4.47
CA ALA A 210 -25.01 -0.73 4.37
C ALA A 210 -24.73 -1.72 5.51
N GLY A 211 -25.25 -1.47 6.72
CA GLY A 211 -25.09 -2.37 7.87
C GLY A 211 -26.05 -3.57 7.94
N ARG A 212 -26.82 -3.84 6.88
CA ARG A 212 -27.65 -5.05 6.81
C ARG A 212 -26.94 -6.10 5.95
N PRO A 213 -26.52 -7.25 6.51
CA PRO A 213 -26.24 -8.39 5.65
C PRO A 213 -27.52 -8.66 4.85
N GLU A 214 -27.42 -8.81 3.54
CA GLU A 214 -28.56 -9.23 2.74
C GLU A 214 -29.07 -10.57 3.31
N VAL A 215 -30.15 -10.50 4.07
CA VAL A 215 -30.88 -11.66 4.55
C VAL A 215 -31.54 -12.29 3.32
N GLY A 216 -30.83 -13.23 2.70
CA GLY A 216 -31.38 -14.26 1.84
C GLY A 216 -32.16 -13.79 0.61
N ARG A 217 -31.44 -13.55 -0.49
CA ARG A 217 -31.85 -14.14 -1.79
C ARG A 217 -31.26 -15.54 -1.92
N GLY A 218 -31.70 -16.42 -1.03
CA GLY A 218 -31.30 -17.82 -0.99
C GLY A 218 -32.50 -18.66 -0.56
N GLY A 219 -33.49 -18.79 -1.44
CA GLY A 219 -34.69 -19.54 -1.10
C GLY A 219 -35.85 -19.43 -2.10
N GLU A 220 -35.58 -19.32 -3.40
CA GLU A 220 -36.57 -19.68 -4.41
C GLU A 220 -35.88 -20.55 -5.46
N ASP A 221 -36.44 -21.74 -5.64
CA ASP A 221 -36.08 -22.75 -6.63
C ASP A 221 -35.91 -22.14 -8.03
N ALA A 222 -34.68 -21.77 -8.39
CA ALA A 222 -34.28 -21.62 -9.78
C ALA A 222 -33.48 -22.88 -10.14
N GLY A 223 -34.09 -23.71 -10.99
CA GLY A 223 -33.59 -24.99 -11.40
C GLY A 223 -32.10 -24.96 -11.79
N GLN A 224 -31.42 -26.01 -11.35
CA GLN A 224 -30.13 -26.48 -11.83
C GLN A 224 -29.80 -25.99 -13.25
N PRO A 225 -28.77 -25.13 -13.44
CA PRO A 225 -28.36 -24.76 -14.78
C PRO A 225 -27.83 -26.02 -15.46
N GLY A 226 -28.53 -26.41 -16.53
CA GLY A 226 -28.12 -27.50 -17.38
C GLY A 226 -26.69 -27.29 -17.86
N ARG A 227 -25.90 -28.35 -17.78
CA ARG A 227 -24.56 -28.45 -18.37
C ARG A 227 -24.62 -27.89 -19.80
N PRO A 228 -23.87 -26.83 -20.15
CA PRO A 228 -23.91 -26.29 -21.50
C PRO A 228 -23.48 -27.35 -22.50
N ASP A 229 -24.27 -27.47 -23.57
CA ASP A 229 -23.97 -28.32 -24.72
C ASP A 229 -22.67 -27.81 -25.36
N ARG A 230 -21.80 -28.74 -25.74
CA ARG A 230 -20.42 -28.49 -26.19
C ARG A 230 -20.35 -27.97 -27.63
N SER A 231 -21.49 -27.58 -28.19
CA SER A 231 -21.70 -27.24 -29.60
C SER A 231 -21.79 -25.73 -29.86
N GLU A 232 -21.82 -24.88 -28.83
CA GLU A 232 -21.93 -23.42 -28.95
C GLU A 232 -20.73 -22.65 -28.35
N VAL A 233 -19.51 -23.13 -28.55
CA VAL A 233 -18.31 -22.30 -28.35
C VAL A 233 -17.99 -21.66 -29.71
N PRO A 234 -18.07 -20.31 -29.85
CA PRO A 234 -17.57 -19.63 -31.02
C PRO A 234 -16.06 -19.87 -31.14
N ASP A 235 -15.57 -20.19 -32.33
CA ASP A 235 -14.14 -20.29 -32.64
C ASP A 235 -13.44 -18.97 -32.23
N ILE A 236 -12.66 -19.04 -31.15
CA ILE A 236 -11.76 -17.95 -30.76
C ILE A 236 -10.57 -18.00 -31.73
N PRO A 237 -10.29 -16.92 -32.49
CA PRO A 237 -9.13 -16.90 -33.37
C PRO A 237 -7.85 -17.06 -32.55
N ASP A 238 -6.98 -17.93 -33.06
CA ASP A 238 -5.66 -18.24 -32.50
C ASP A 238 -4.82 -16.97 -32.37
N LEU A 239 -4.63 -16.51 -31.13
CA LEU A 239 -3.88 -15.30 -30.77
C LEU A 239 -2.36 -15.52 -30.73
N SER A 240 -1.86 -16.69 -31.18
CA SER A 240 -0.42 -16.97 -31.23
C SER A 240 0.36 -16.09 -32.24
N ASP A 241 -0.32 -15.47 -33.21
CA ASP A 241 0.30 -14.60 -34.22
C ASP A 241 0.51 -13.13 -33.78
N HIS A 242 -0.04 -12.69 -32.64
CA HIS A 242 0.04 -11.28 -32.20
C HIS A 242 1.15 -10.97 -31.18
N TRP A 243 1.77 -11.98 -30.57
CA TRP A 243 2.84 -11.77 -29.58
C TRP A 243 4.24 -11.60 -30.19
N GLY A 244 4.45 -11.91 -31.48
CA GLY A 244 5.75 -11.76 -32.15
C GLY A 244 6.17 -10.30 -32.40
N SER A 245 5.22 -9.37 -32.48
CA SER A 245 5.47 -7.96 -32.84
C SER A 245 6.04 -7.12 -31.69
N PHE A 246 5.76 -7.48 -30.43
CA PHE A 246 6.20 -6.69 -29.28
C PHE A 246 7.71 -6.82 -28.97
N TYR A 247 8.35 -7.93 -29.37
CA TYR A 247 9.77 -8.16 -29.10
C TYR A 247 10.73 -7.57 -30.14
N ASP A 248 10.29 -7.31 -31.38
CA ASP A 248 11.14 -6.72 -32.42
C ASP A 248 11.35 -5.21 -32.25
N ALA A 249 10.50 -4.51 -31.49
CA ALA A 249 10.65 -3.08 -31.23
C ALA A 249 11.64 -2.75 -30.09
N ALA A 250 12.00 -3.71 -29.24
CA ALA A 250 12.92 -3.51 -28.11
C ALA A 250 14.40 -3.83 -28.46
N GLY A 251 14.68 -4.40 -29.63
CA GLY A 251 16.03 -4.86 -30.03
C GLY A 251 16.88 -3.87 -30.82
N ALA A 252 16.34 -2.73 -31.26
CA ALA A 252 17.02 -1.81 -32.17
C ALA A 252 17.35 -0.46 -31.51
N GLY A 253 18.18 -0.46 -30.45
CA GLY A 253 18.44 0.77 -29.71
C GLY A 253 19.69 0.84 -28.85
N VAL A 254 20.72 0.03 -29.08
CA VAL A 254 22.01 0.20 -28.37
C VAL A 254 23.16 0.15 -29.37
N ARG A 255 23.51 1.31 -29.93
CA ARG A 255 24.78 1.52 -30.63
C ARG A 255 25.73 2.34 -29.76
N HIS A 256 26.85 1.69 -29.44
CA HIS A 256 28.12 2.15 -28.92
C HIS A 256 28.39 3.68 -28.92
N ALA A 257 28.51 4.25 -27.72
CA ALA A 257 29.54 5.23 -27.37
C ALA A 257 30.44 4.55 -26.33
N GLY A 258 31.70 4.25 -26.57
CA GLY A 258 32.74 5.21 -26.89
C GLY A 258 33.59 5.42 -25.63
N VAL A 259 34.30 4.38 -25.20
CA VAL A 259 35.22 4.39 -24.06
C VAL A 259 36.40 5.31 -24.39
N ASN A 260 36.55 6.42 -23.65
CA ASN A 260 37.78 7.18 -23.61
C ASN A 260 38.43 7.06 -22.24
N ARG A 261 39.67 6.55 -22.26
CA ARG A 261 40.53 6.28 -21.11
C ARG A 261 41.80 7.12 -21.29
N ALA A 262 41.97 8.18 -20.51
CA ALA A 262 43.28 8.77 -20.21
C ALA A 262 43.13 9.85 -19.12
N GLY A 263 43.92 9.75 -18.04
CA GLY A 263 44.06 10.85 -17.07
C GLY A 263 44.40 10.42 -15.65
N VAL A 264 45.57 9.82 -15.44
CA VAL A 264 46.18 9.61 -14.11
C VAL A 264 46.94 10.89 -13.70
N ASN A 265 46.71 11.39 -12.48
CA ASN A 265 47.69 11.93 -11.50
C ASN A 265 46.90 12.58 -10.34
N ARG A 266 46.84 12.01 -9.12
CA ARG A 266 47.84 11.94 -8.04
C ARG A 266 48.05 13.29 -7.33
N ALA A 267 47.55 13.37 -6.08
CA ALA A 267 48.15 13.98 -4.87
C ALA A 267 47.08 14.69 -4.02
N GLY A 268 47.08 14.43 -2.69
CA GLY A 268 46.41 15.30 -1.73
C GLY A 268 45.70 14.63 -0.56
N THR A 269 46.36 13.69 0.14
CA THR A 269 46.00 13.39 1.54
C THR A 269 46.33 14.59 2.42
N ALA A 270 45.33 15.21 3.03
CA ALA A 270 45.51 16.12 4.16
C ALA A 270 44.55 15.70 5.27
N ALA A 271 45.14 15.24 6.36
CA ALA A 271 44.48 15.01 7.64
C ALA A 271 44.05 16.35 8.24
N VAL A 272 42.87 16.40 8.85
CA VAL A 272 42.49 17.48 9.78
C VAL A 272 42.20 16.83 11.12
N ALA A 273 43.11 17.10 12.05
CA ALA A 273 42.96 16.93 13.48
C ALA A 273 42.74 18.32 14.10
N GLY A 274 41.97 18.37 15.19
CA GLY A 274 41.78 19.55 16.05
C GLY A 274 40.33 20.04 16.04
N GLU A 275 39.70 20.40 17.15
CA GLU A 275 40.18 20.59 18.51
C GLU A 275 38.92 20.69 19.41
N VAL A 276 38.87 19.90 20.47
CA VAL A 276 37.88 20.04 21.55
C VAL A 276 38.46 21.07 22.53
N ARG A 277 37.72 22.14 22.81
CA ARG A 277 37.98 23.01 23.96
C ARG A 277 36.83 22.90 24.96
N ALA A 278 37.27 22.70 26.20
CA ALA A 278 36.53 22.89 27.44
C ALA A 278 36.17 24.38 27.65
#